data_AF-A0A6J6X983-F1
#
_entry.id   AF-A0A6J6X983-F1
#
_cell.length_a   1.000
_cell.length_b   1.000
_cell.length_c   1.000
_cell.angle_alpha   90.00
_cell.angle_beta   90.00
_cell.angle_gamma   90.00
#
_symmetry.space_group_name_H-M   'P 1'
#
loop_
_entity.id
_entity.type
_entity.pdbx_description
1 polymer ?
#
loop_
_entity_poly.entity_id
_entity_poly.type
_entity_poly.pdbx_seq_one_letter_code
_entity_poly.pdbx_strand_id
1 'polypeptide(L)'
;MANRELIDQIVGDWVGERTLEQVLDEAERAEVAVAPVYTMTDVVNDPHLRERNAIVDVDGVPMQNVIARLSETPGSIRFAARALGEDTEAVIAELND
;
A
#
# COMPACT_ATOMS: atom_id res chain seq x y z
N MET A 1 -20.66 -10.63 21.47
CA MET A 1 -21.03 -10.44 20.05
C MET A 1 -22.44 -10.99 19.78
N ALA A 2 -23.47 -10.53 20.51
CA ALA A 2 -24.81 -11.12 20.37
C ALA A 2 -25.60 -10.59 19.15
N ASN A 3 -25.26 -9.39 18.64
CA ASN A 3 -26.07 -8.67 17.63
C ASN A 3 -25.27 -8.30 16.37
N ARG A 4 -24.13 -8.96 16.11
CA ARG A 4 -23.24 -8.57 15.01
C ARG A 4 -23.94 -8.62 13.66
N GLU A 5 -24.59 -9.73 13.34
CA GLU A 5 -25.28 -9.95 12.07
C GLU A 5 -26.37 -8.91 11.81
N LEU A 6 -27.13 -8.55 12.86
CA LEU A 6 -28.14 -7.51 12.76
C LEU A 6 -27.53 -6.14 12.46
N ILE A 7 -26.41 -5.80 13.11
CA ILE A 7 -25.71 -4.53 12.88
C ILE A 7 -25.13 -4.50 11.46
N ASP A 8 -24.46 -5.58 11.05
CA ASP A 8 -23.84 -5.69 9.72
C ASP A 8 -24.91 -5.56 8.62
N GLN A 9 -26.11 -6.13 8.83
CA GLN A 9 -27.24 -5.97 7.90
C GLN A 9 -27.71 -4.51 7.81
N ILE A 10 -27.95 -3.84 8.95
CA ILE A 10 -28.43 -2.44 8.96
C ILE A 10 -27.42 -1.50 8.30
N VAL A 11 -26.12 -1.67 8.60
CA VAL A 11 -25.06 -0.87 7.99
C VAL A 11 -24.92 -1.18 6.50
N GLY A 12 -24.97 -2.47 6.13
CA GLY A 12 -24.90 -2.91 4.74
C GLY A 12 -26.04 -2.35 3.88
N ASP A 13 -27.27 -2.37 4.38
CA ASP A 13 -28.43 -1.80 3.69
C ASP A 13 -28.27 -0.29 3.49
N TRP A 14 -27.84 0.44 4.54
CA TRP A 14 -27.61 1.89 4.44
C TRP A 14 -26.51 2.25 3.44
N VAL A 15 -25.41 1.49 3.42
CA VAL A 15 -24.31 1.67 2.45
C VAL A 15 -24.76 1.33 1.03
N GLY A 16 -25.51 0.23 0.86
CA GLY A 16 -25.93 -0.28 -0.45
C GLY A 16 -26.88 0.64 -1.23
N GLU A 17 -27.57 1.55 -0.55
CA GLU A 17 -28.44 2.56 -1.16
C GLU A 17 -27.70 3.81 -1.68
N ARG A 18 -26.39 3.93 -1.41
CA ARG A 18 -25.59 5.14 -1.65
C ARG A 18 -24.38 4.87 -2.54
N THR A 19 -23.90 5.90 -3.23
CA THR A 19 -22.62 5.80 -3.94
C THR A 19 -21.46 5.81 -2.95
N LEU A 20 -20.29 5.32 -3.37
CA LEU A 20 -19.08 5.38 -2.56
C LEU A 20 -18.77 6.80 -2.07
N GLU A 21 -18.84 7.79 -2.96
CA GLU A 21 -18.61 9.21 -2.64
C GLU A 21 -19.55 9.70 -1.54
N GLN A 22 -20.84 9.39 -1.64
CA GLN A 22 -21.82 9.75 -0.61
C GLN A 22 -21.51 9.10 0.75
N VAL A 23 -21.11 7.83 0.76
CA VAL A 23 -20.76 7.13 2.01
C VAL A 23 -19.52 7.75 2.66
N LEU A 24 -18.50 8.07 1.86
CA LEU A 24 -17.27 8.71 2.37
C LEU A 24 -17.55 10.12 2.91
N ASP A 25 -18.33 10.94 2.19
CA ASP A 25 -18.69 12.28 2.63
C ASP A 25 -19.45 12.28 3.97
N GLU A 26 -20.43 11.39 4.13
CA GLU A 26 -21.18 11.29 5.39
C GLU A 26 -20.32 10.75 6.52
N ALA A 27 -19.44 9.80 6.25
CA ALA A 27 -18.51 9.27 7.25
C ALA A 27 -17.50 10.32 7.70
N GLU A 28 -16.97 11.14 6.78
CA GLU A 28 -16.08 12.27 7.11
C GLU A 28 -16.79 13.28 8.00
N ARG A 29 -18.03 13.69 7.66
CA ARG A 29 -18.84 14.61 8.49
C ARG A 29 -19.11 14.06 9.89
N ALA A 30 -19.27 12.74 10.00
CA ALA A 30 -19.52 12.06 11.26
C ALA A 30 -18.23 11.65 12.00
N GLU A 31 -17.04 11.98 11.47
CA GLU A 31 -15.73 11.57 11.98
C GLU A 31 -15.59 10.04 12.16
N VAL A 32 -16.24 9.27 11.27
CA VAL A 32 -16.19 7.81 11.26
C VAL A 32 -15.05 7.34 10.36
N ALA A 33 -14.18 6.50 10.91
CA ALA A 33 -13.09 5.90 10.16
C ALA A 33 -13.63 4.86 9.15
N VAL A 34 -13.61 5.23 7.88
CA VAL A 34 -13.91 4.35 6.74
C VAL A 34 -12.92 4.59 5.62
N ALA A 35 -12.80 3.63 4.71
CA ALA A 35 -12.05 3.77 3.48
C ALA A 35 -12.67 2.90 2.39
N PRO A 36 -12.54 3.28 1.11
CA PRO A 36 -12.84 2.39 0.00
C PRO A 36 -11.94 1.14 0.00
N VAL A 37 -12.46 0.05 -0.57
CA VAL A 37 -11.64 -1.13 -0.88
C VAL A 37 -10.93 -0.88 -2.21
N TYR A 38 -9.61 -0.72 -2.17
CA TYR A 38 -8.81 -0.38 -3.34
C TYR A 38 -8.47 -1.58 -4.24
N THR A 39 -8.48 -1.33 -5.55
CA THR A 39 -7.73 -2.09 -6.55
C THR A 39 -6.27 -1.64 -6.59
N MET A 40 -5.40 -2.38 -7.28
CA MET A 40 -4.00 -1.94 -7.46
C MET A 40 -3.88 -0.62 -8.24
N THR A 41 -4.81 -0.35 -9.17
CA THR A 41 -4.85 0.92 -9.88
C THR A 41 -5.16 2.07 -8.91
N ASP A 42 -6.08 1.85 -7.96
CA ASP A 42 -6.42 2.86 -6.95
C ASP A 42 -5.21 3.12 -6.03
N VAL A 43 -4.52 2.06 -5.59
CA VAL A 43 -3.31 2.16 -4.77
C VAL A 43 -2.24 3.03 -5.43
N VAL A 44 -1.99 2.84 -6.73
CA VAL A 44 -0.96 3.62 -7.47
C VAL A 44 -1.38 5.08 -7.66
N ASN A 45 -2.67 5.36 -7.74
CA ASN A 45 -3.23 6.69 -7.97
C ASN A 45 -3.58 7.44 -6.68
N ASP A 46 -3.62 6.77 -5.53
CA ASP A 46 -3.96 7.37 -4.23
C ASP A 46 -3.00 8.53 -3.89
N PRO A 47 -3.54 9.75 -3.65
CA PRO A 47 -2.70 10.92 -3.37
C PRO A 47 -1.79 10.74 -2.15
N HIS A 48 -2.30 10.13 -1.08
CA HIS A 48 -1.54 9.92 0.15
C HIS A 48 -0.38 8.94 -0.07
N LEU A 49 -0.61 7.83 -0.79
CA LEU A 49 0.44 6.87 -1.11
C LEU A 49 1.51 7.45 -2.04
N ARG A 50 1.10 8.30 -3.00
CA ARG A 50 2.02 9.01 -3.90
C ARG A 50 2.90 10.00 -3.14
N GLU A 51 2.32 10.86 -2.31
CA GLU A 51 3.06 11.82 -1.47
C GLU A 51 4.04 11.10 -0.54
N ARG A 52 3.63 9.95 -0.01
CA ARG A 52 4.49 9.10 0.83
C ARG A 52 5.47 8.24 0.05
N ASN A 53 5.53 8.34 -1.27
CA ASN A 53 6.35 7.50 -2.15
C ASN A 53 6.30 6.02 -1.73
N ALA A 54 5.10 5.51 -1.42
CA ALA A 54 4.89 4.14 -0.96
C ALA A 54 5.20 3.11 -2.06
N ILE A 55 5.04 3.53 -3.32
CA ILE A 55 5.48 2.83 -4.52
C ILE A 55 6.47 3.74 -5.24
N VAL A 56 7.62 3.19 -5.64
CA VAL A 56 8.67 3.86 -6.39
C VAL A 56 8.97 3.10 -7.67
N ASP A 57 9.43 3.80 -8.69
CA ASP A 57 9.96 3.18 -9.90
C ASP A 57 11.43 2.79 -9.65
N VAL A 58 11.76 1.52 -9.89
CA VAL A 58 13.13 1.00 -9.84
C VAL A 58 13.40 0.31 -11.17
N ASP A 59 14.28 0.90 -11.97
CA ASP A 59 14.65 0.41 -13.29
C ASP A 59 13.42 0.16 -14.21
N GLY A 60 12.41 1.03 -14.14
CA GLY A 60 11.17 0.93 -14.93
C GLY A 60 10.11 0.00 -14.35
N VAL A 61 10.33 -0.53 -13.14
CA VAL A 61 9.41 -1.45 -12.45
C VAL A 61 8.82 -0.76 -11.22
N PRO A 62 7.48 -0.66 -11.08
CA PRO A 62 6.86 -0.15 -9.87
C PRO A 62 7.04 -1.15 -8.72
N MET A 63 7.69 -0.71 -7.65
CA MET A 63 8.01 -1.52 -6.49
C MET A 63 7.55 -0.85 -5.20
N GLN A 64 7.10 -1.64 -4.23
CA GLN A 64 6.86 -1.16 -2.89
C GLN A 64 8.16 -0.61 -2.30
N ASN A 65 8.14 0.62 -1.82
CA ASN A 65 9.29 1.27 -1.21
C ASN A 65 9.56 0.73 0.21
N VAL A 66 10.72 1.09 0.77
CA VAL A 66 11.05 0.81 2.17
C VAL A 66 10.00 1.46 3.08
N ILE A 67 9.37 0.65 3.94
CA ILE A 67 8.21 1.07 4.75
C ILE A 67 8.59 2.17 5.77
N ALA A 68 9.78 2.06 6.38
CA ALA A 68 10.24 2.97 7.41
C ALA A 68 11.05 4.14 6.83
N ARG A 69 10.77 5.36 7.31
CA ARG A 69 11.55 6.57 7.01
C ARG A 69 12.35 6.97 8.24
N LEU A 70 13.66 6.77 8.16
CA LEU A 70 14.61 7.16 9.21
C LEU A 70 15.28 8.47 8.83
N SER A 71 15.40 9.41 9.77
CA SER A 71 15.97 10.73 9.50
C SER A 71 17.49 10.70 9.34
N GLU A 72 18.19 9.87 10.11
CA GLU A 72 19.66 9.78 10.07
C GLU A 72 20.17 8.74 9.06
N THR A 73 19.44 7.64 8.91
CA THR A 73 19.80 6.52 8.02
C THR A 73 18.66 6.17 7.07
N PRO A 74 18.27 7.08 6.14
CA PRO A 74 17.18 6.80 5.21
C PRO A 74 17.40 5.49 4.44
N GLY A 75 16.43 4.59 4.49
CA GLY A 75 16.45 3.37 3.68
C GLY A 75 16.20 3.66 2.21
N SER A 76 16.78 2.85 1.33
CA SER A 76 16.55 2.91 -0.12
C SER A 76 16.59 1.52 -0.74
N ILE A 77 15.86 1.36 -1.86
CA ILE A 77 16.07 0.23 -2.77
C ILE A 77 17.33 0.51 -3.57
N ARG A 78 18.24 -0.47 -3.65
CA ARG A 78 19.56 -0.30 -4.32
C ARG A 78 19.55 -0.74 -5.77
N PHE A 79 18.75 -1.75 -6.09
CA PHE A 79 18.64 -2.33 -7.43
C PHE A 79 17.33 -3.10 -7.54
N ALA A 80 16.78 -3.20 -8.75
CA ALA A 80 15.72 -4.15 -9.08
C ALA A 80 16.24 -5.60 -9.05
N ALA A 81 15.35 -6.58 -9.20
CA ALA A 81 15.76 -7.98 -9.24
C ALA A 81 16.79 -8.23 -10.36
N ARG A 82 17.95 -8.77 -9.97
CA ARG A 82 19.03 -9.17 -10.88
C ARG A 82 18.73 -10.49 -11.58
N ALA A 83 19.44 -10.77 -12.66
CA ALA A 83 19.31 -12.03 -13.37
C ALA A 83 19.79 -13.20 -12.49
N LEU A 84 19.29 -14.40 -12.78
CA LEU A 84 19.70 -15.62 -12.10
C LEU A 84 21.21 -15.84 -12.28
N GLY A 85 21.94 -15.87 -11.16
CA GLY A 85 23.38 -16.13 -11.13
C GLY A 85 24.27 -14.92 -11.40
N GLU A 86 23.71 -13.72 -11.59
CA GLU A 86 24.47 -12.50 -11.94
C GLU A 86 25.60 -12.17 -10.96
N ASP A 87 25.39 -12.44 -9.67
CA ASP A 87 26.36 -12.14 -8.61
C ASP A 87 27.19 -13.35 -8.15
N THR A 88 26.98 -14.54 -8.72
CA THR A 88 27.56 -15.78 -8.18
C THR A 88 29.10 -15.75 -8.18
N GLU A 89 29.72 -15.34 -9.28
CA GLU A 89 31.19 -15.32 -9.38
C GLU A 89 31.81 -14.30 -8.42
N ALA A 90 31.22 -13.11 -8.32
CA ALA A 90 31.68 -12.05 -7.43
C ALA A 90 31.62 -12.48 -5.96
N VAL A 91 30.51 -13.07 -5.53
CA VAL A 91 30.33 -13.53 -4.14
C VAL A 91 31.27 -14.70 -3.80
N ILE A 92 31.51 -15.63 -4.74
CA ILE A 92 32.46 -16.72 -4.51
C ILE A 92 33.89 -16.18 -4.35
N ALA A 93 34.27 -15.15 -5.12
CA ALA A 93 35.58 -14.51 -4.98
C ALA A 93 35.75 -13.87 -3.60
N GLU A 94 34.74 -13.12 -3.11
CA GLU A 94 34.78 -12.47 -1.77
C GLU A 94 34.93 -13.45 -0.60
N LEU A 95 34.47 -14.69 -0.74
CA LEU A 95 34.57 -15.71 0.32
C LEU A 95 35.91 -16.46 0.34
N ASN A 96 36.68 -16.37 -0.75
CA ASN A 96 37.96 -17.08 -0.88
C ASN A 96 39.18 -16.21 -0.50
N ASP A 97 38.96 -14.93 -0.18
CA ASP A 97 39.94 -13.98 0.38
C ASP A 97 39.90 -13.98 1.92
#